data_AF-A0A9D9S1Q6-F1
#
_entry.id   AF-A0A9D9S1Q6-F1
#
_cell.length_a   1.000
_cell.length_b   1.000
_cell.length_c   1.000
_cell.angle_alpha   90.00
_cell.angle_beta   90.00
_cell.angle_gamma   90.00
#
_symmetry.space_group_name_H-M   'P 1'
#
loop_
_entity.id
_entity.type
_entity.pdbx_description
1 polymer ?
#
loop_
_entity_poly.entity_id
_entity_poly.type
_entity_poly.pdbx_seq_one_letter_code
_entity_poly.pdbx_strand_id
1 'polypeptide(L)'
;MSNLVEVKVPDIGDFAEVPIIDLFVKVGDSIKVDDAICTLESDKATMDVPSPVAGVVKEVLVALGAKVGEGALLIKVESGAVAAVNPENAAKTEAPATAPAAAPVAAPVAGSHAGGADIECEMLVLGAGPGGYSAAFRSADLGMKTVIVERYATLGGVCLNVGCIPSKALLHVAAVMEEAEHANDLGVTFAAPTVDIDKLRAHKDKVVGKLTGGLAGMAKGRKVEIVRGYGTFIDPHHIEVEVTDGSGQDKTGAKKIVKFQKCIIAAGSAAMHLPFIPKDRRIVDSTGALELRFVPEKMLVIGGGIIGLEMATVYSTLGSKVDVVEMMDGLMQGPDRDAVKVWEKQNAKRFDKIMLKTKTVAVDAKDDGLYVTFEGEGVSPEPVKYDMILQAAGRTPNGNKIGADKAGVAVTDRGFINVDAQMRTNVPHIFAIGDLVGQPMLAHKAVHESHVAAEVAAGQKSAFDASVIPSVAYTHPEVAWVGVTEDQAKKEGRKIEAAKFPWAASGRAIANGADYGFTKLIFDAETHRVIGGAIVGPNAGDMIGEVCLAIEMGCDSVDIGKTIHPHPTLGETVGMAAEVAHGTCTDVPPPRKK
;
A
#
# COMPACT_ATOMS: atom_id res chain seq x y z
N MET A 1 18.13 37.35 32.44
CA MET A 1 17.59 38.05 31.26
C MET A 1 17.68 37.06 30.12
N SER A 2 16.55 36.51 29.68
CA SER A 2 16.49 35.60 28.55
C SER A 2 16.68 36.39 27.27
N ASN A 3 17.78 36.13 26.55
CA ASN A 3 18.07 36.79 25.27
C ASN A 3 17.18 36.17 24.19
N LEU A 4 16.02 36.79 23.97
CA LEU A 4 15.16 36.54 22.82
C LEU A 4 15.78 37.18 21.58
N VAL A 5 16.07 36.36 20.57
CA VAL A 5 16.58 36.78 19.27
C VAL A 5 15.43 36.74 18.26
N GLU A 6 15.25 37.85 17.55
CA GLU A 6 14.26 37.98 16.50
C GLU A 6 14.82 37.49 15.16
N VAL A 7 14.14 36.53 14.53
CA VAL A 7 14.50 36.04 13.20
C VAL A 7 13.60 36.67 12.15
N LYS A 8 14.20 37.22 11.10
CA LYS A 8 13.53 37.98 10.04
C LYS A 8 13.68 37.31 8.68
N VAL A 9 12.79 37.63 7.76
CA VAL A 9 12.89 37.23 6.34
C VAL A 9 14.20 37.80 5.76
N PRO A 10 15.08 36.95 5.19
CA PRO A 10 16.32 37.38 4.56
C PRO A 10 16.05 38.16 3.26
N ASP A 11 17.08 38.70 2.62
CA ASP A 11 16.96 39.32 1.30
C ASP A 11 16.35 38.32 0.29
N ILE A 12 15.18 38.68 -0.26
CA ILE A 12 14.41 37.87 -1.22
C ILE A 12 14.53 38.40 -2.66
N GLY A 13 15.40 39.38 -2.93
CA GLY A 13 15.57 40.02 -4.24
C GLY A 13 14.50 41.08 -4.56
N ASP A 14 14.22 41.33 -5.85
CA ASP A 14 13.31 42.41 -6.33
C ASP A 14 11.80 42.22 -6.01
N PHE A 15 11.44 41.31 -5.08
CA PHE A 15 10.05 41.01 -4.75
C PHE A 15 9.58 41.77 -3.51
N ALA A 16 8.50 42.54 -3.64
CA ALA A 16 7.97 43.35 -2.54
C ALA A 16 7.31 42.51 -1.42
N GLU A 17 6.54 41.48 -1.78
CA GLU A 17 5.89 40.55 -0.83
C GLU A 17 5.69 39.18 -1.48
N VAL A 18 6.01 38.10 -0.76
CA VAL A 18 5.83 36.70 -1.20
C VAL A 18 5.04 35.88 -0.16
N PRO A 19 4.13 34.98 -0.58
CA PRO A 19 3.38 34.13 0.33
C PRO A 19 4.26 33.06 1.00
N ILE A 20 3.99 32.80 2.28
CA ILE A 20 4.47 31.62 2.99
C ILE A 20 3.60 30.42 2.60
N ILE A 21 4.20 29.42 1.97
CA ILE A 21 3.49 28.22 1.51
C ILE A 21 3.66 27.03 2.46
N ASP A 22 4.74 27.01 3.26
CA ASP A 22 4.99 26.01 4.30
C ASP A 22 5.64 26.65 5.53
N LEU A 23 5.27 26.19 6.72
CA LEU A 23 5.85 26.61 8.00
C LEU A 23 6.34 25.37 8.75
N PHE A 24 7.65 25.29 9.00
CA PHE A 24 8.31 24.10 9.53
C PHE A 24 8.54 24.15 11.04
N VAL A 25 8.28 25.28 11.69
CA VAL A 25 8.54 25.49 13.11
C VAL A 25 7.27 25.82 13.90
N LYS A 26 7.19 25.34 15.14
CA LYS A 26 6.13 25.62 16.11
C LYS A 26 6.71 26.16 17.42
N VAL A 27 5.88 26.84 18.20
CA VAL A 27 6.26 27.29 19.55
C VAL A 27 6.62 26.06 20.41
N GLY A 28 7.84 26.08 20.97
CA GLY A 28 8.41 24.99 21.75
C GLY A 28 9.47 24.15 21.02
N ASP A 29 9.61 24.29 19.70
CA ASP A 29 10.58 23.52 18.91
C ASP A 29 12.01 24.00 19.16
N SER A 30 12.96 23.06 19.21
CA SER A 30 14.39 23.34 19.26
C SER A 30 14.95 23.36 17.84
N ILE A 31 15.48 24.50 17.41
CA ILE A 31 16.06 24.70 16.06
C ILE A 31 17.57 24.90 16.13
N LYS A 32 18.28 24.47 15.09
CA LYS A 32 19.71 24.72 14.86
C LYS A 32 19.90 25.84 13.84
N VAL A 33 21.14 26.34 13.74
CA VAL A 33 21.53 27.20 12.62
C VAL A 33 21.35 26.41 11.32
N ASP A 34 20.81 27.06 10.30
CA ASP A 34 20.46 26.54 8.97
C ASP A 34 19.21 25.64 8.87
N ASP A 35 18.51 25.37 9.97
CA ASP A 35 17.21 24.68 9.91
C ASP A 35 16.16 25.57 9.21
N ALA A 36 15.41 25.01 8.26
CA ALA A 36 14.36 25.74 7.54
C ALA A 36 13.21 26.13 8.47
N ILE A 37 12.84 27.41 8.46
CA ILE A 37 11.75 27.99 9.27
C ILE A 37 10.43 27.95 8.49
N CYS A 38 10.46 28.39 7.24
CA CYS A 38 9.31 28.42 6.34
C CYS A 38 9.76 28.41 4.88
N THR A 39 8.86 28.05 3.98
CA THR A 39 9.06 28.14 2.53
C THR A 39 8.28 29.31 1.97
N LEU A 40 8.94 30.13 1.16
CA LEU A 40 8.37 31.24 0.41
C LEU A 40 8.24 30.85 -1.06
N GLU A 41 7.14 31.22 -1.71
CA GLU A 41 6.91 30.96 -3.13
C GLU A 41 6.75 32.29 -3.89
N SER A 42 7.54 32.49 -4.93
CA SER A 42 7.34 33.54 -5.94
C SER A 42 6.88 32.93 -7.26
N ASP A 43 6.51 33.78 -8.23
CA ASP A 43 6.17 33.39 -9.60
C ASP A 43 7.31 32.70 -10.36
N LYS A 44 8.55 32.75 -9.83
CA LYS A 44 9.77 32.23 -10.48
C LYS A 44 10.50 31.16 -9.69
N ALA A 45 10.33 31.09 -8.36
CA ALA A 45 11.06 30.14 -7.52
C ALA A 45 10.40 29.93 -6.15
N THR A 46 10.71 28.78 -5.56
CA THR A 46 10.39 28.43 -4.18
C THR A 46 11.68 28.44 -3.36
N MET A 47 11.70 29.07 -2.18
CA MET A 47 12.90 29.22 -1.35
C MET A 47 12.59 28.98 0.13
N ASP A 48 13.39 28.14 0.78
CA ASP A 48 13.34 27.95 2.22
C ASP A 48 14.13 29.03 2.94
N VAL A 49 13.57 29.54 4.04
CA VAL A 49 14.23 30.52 4.91
C VAL A 49 14.95 29.78 6.04
N PRO A 50 16.30 29.73 6.06
CA PRO A 50 17.05 29.07 7.12
C PRO A 50 17.06 29.91 8.42
N SER A 51 17.18 29.24 9.57
CA SER A 51 17.37 29.90 10.85
C SER A 51 18.80 30.40 11.03
N PRO A 52 19.03 31.69 11.35
CA PRO A 52 20.36 32.22 11.62
C PRO A 52 20.88 31.89 13.03
N VAL A 53 20.04 31.31 13.91
CA VAL A 53 20.38 31.05 15.31
C VAL A 53 19.87 29.68 15.77
N ALA A 54 20.58 29.10 16.74
CA ALA A 54 20.13 27.91 17.46
C ALA A 54 19.43 28.30 18.77
N GLY A 55 18.34 27.62 19.11
CA GLY A 55 17.60 27.86 20.35
C GLY A 55 16.19 27.29 20.32
N VAL A 56 15.36 27.70 21.29
CA VAL A 56 13.97 27.24 21.39
C VAL A 56 13.02 28.34 20.90
N VAL A 57 12.12 27.99 19.98
CA VAL A 57 11.11 28.91 19.44
C VAL A 57 10.08 29.24 20.52
N LYS A 58 9.94 30.53 20.87
CA LYS A 58 8.98 30.99 21.87
C LYS A 58 7.71 31.56 21.26
N GLU A 59 7.83 32.20 20.11
CA GLU A 59 6.71 32.80 19.41
C GLU A 59 6.89 32.62 17.91
N VAL A 60 5.82 32.25 17.22
CA VAL A 60 5.71 32.26 15.76
C VAL A 60 4.75 33.40 15.40
N LEU A 61 5.22 34.36 14.60
CA LEU A 61 4.53 35.62 14.32
C LEU A 61 3.88 35.65 12.93
N VAL A 62 4.00 34.56 12.17
CA VAL A 62 3.48 34.42 10.81
C VAL A 62 2.60 33.18 10.68
N ALA A 63 1.65 33.23 9.74
CA ALA A 63 0.71 32.15 9.45
C ALA A 63 0.91 31.65 8.02
N LEU A 64 0.55 30.38 7.79
CA LEU A 64 0.51 29.79 6.45
C LEU A 64 -0.40 30.64 5.53
N GLY A 65 0.08 31.01 4.34
CA GLY A 65 -0.62 31.88 3.40
C GLY A 65 -0.44 33.39 3.62
N ALA A 66 0.26 33.81 4.68
CA ALA A 66 0.58 35.23 4.90
C ALA A 66 1.63 35.71 3.88
N LYS A 67 1.47 36.93 3.38
CA LYS A 67 2.45 37.59 2.51
C LYS A 67 3.48 38.32 3.36
N VAL A 68 4.76 38.08 3.10
CA VAL A 68 5.89 38.68 3.84
C VAL A 68 6.91 39.29 2.90
N GLY A 69 7.47 40.44 3.27
CA GLY A 69 8.58 41.09 2.57
C GLY A 69 9.90 40.97 3.33
N GLU A 70 11.00 41.41 2.72
CA GLU A 70 12.33 41.45 3.35
C GLU A 70 12.27 42.14 4.72
N GLY A 71 12.90 41.52 5.74
CA GLY A 71 12.95 42.08 7.09
C GLY A 71 11.70 41.85 7.95
N ALA A 72 10.64 41.21 7.44
CA ALA A 72 9.48 40.83 8.23
C ALA A 72 9.84 39.81 9.32
N LEU A 73 9.26 39.94 10.52
CA LEU A 73 9.53 39.08 11.66
C LEU A 73 8.83 37.73 11.51
N LEU A 74 9.58 36.62 11.55
CA LEU A 74 9.06 35.26 11.41
C LEU A 74 8.84 34.61 12.78
N ILE A 75 9.89 34.56 13.61
CA ILE A 75 9.88 33.88 14.91
C ILE A 75 10.74 34.63 15.95
N LYS A 76 10.48 34.38 17.23
CA LYS A 76 11.38 34.74 18.34
C LYS A 76 11.97 33.49 18.99
N VAL A 77 13.28 33.46 19.11
CA VAL A 77 14.05 32.30 19.59
C VAL A 77 14.77 32.65 20.89
N GLU A 78 14.62 31.83 21.92
CA GLU A 78 15.40 31.98 23.15
C GLU A 78 16.77 31.30 22.98
N SER A 79 17.85 32.09 22.98
CA SER A 79 19.22 31.59 22.90
C SER A 79 19.72 31.14 24.29
N GLY A 80 19.90 29.83 24.47
CA GLY A 80 20.48 29.24 25.68
C GLY A 80 21.93 28.82 25.43
N ALA A 81 22.84 29.22 26.33
CA ALA A 81 24.22 28.72 26.32
C ALA A 81 24.24 27.20 26.46
N VAL A 82 24.95 26.54 25.53
CA VAL A 82 25.14 25.09 25.52
C VAL A 82 25.87 24.68 26.80
N ALA A 83 25.18 23.95 27.68
CA ALA A 83 25.83 23.24 28.77
C ALA A 83 26.52 21.99 28.20
N ALA A 84 27.86 22.00 28.24
CA ALA A 84 28.68 20.83 27.96
C ALA A 84 28.34 19.71 28.95
N VAL A 85 28.10 18.50 28.44
CA VAL A 85 28.04 17.28 29.25
C VAL A 85 29.35 16.52 29.02
N ASN A 86 30.02 16.26 30.14
CA ASN A 86 31.35 15.67 30.28
C ASN A 86 31.39 14.21 29.76
N PRO A 87 32.50 13.75 29.13
CA PRO A 87 32.62 12.43 28.55
C PRO A 87 33.15 11.42 29.59
N GLU A 88 32.33 11.00 30.54
CA GLU A 88 32.69 9.91 31.46
C GLU A 88 31.45 9.23 32.05
N ASN A 89 30.70 8.58 31.17
CA ASN A 89 29.92 7.38 31.48
C ASN A 89 29.57 6.70 30.16
N ALA A 90 30.55 5.99 29.61
CA ALA A 90 30.35 5.07 28.50
C ALA A 90 29.57 3.84 29.00
N ALA A 91 28.25 3.96 29.09
CA ALA A 91 27.38 2.80 28.96
C ALA A 91 27.23 2.52 27.47
N LYS A 92 27.76 1.37 27.01
CA LYS A 92 27.61 0.85 25.66
C LYS A 92 26.14 0.85 25.26
N THR A 93 25.73 1.75 24.39
CA THR A 93 24.43 1.67 23.72
C THR A 93 24.63 0.81 22.48
N GLU A 94 24.13 -0.43 22.57
CA GLU A 94 24.08 -1.38 21.46
C GLU A 94 23.29 -0.79 20.27
N ALA A 95 23.72 -1.17 19.08
CA ALA A 95 23.09 -0.81 17.81
C ALA A 95 21.57 -1.08 17.84
N PRO A 96 20.73 -0.26 17.17
CA PRO A 96 19.30 -0.56 17.06
C PRO A 96 19.14 -1.89 16.32
N ALA A 97 18.62 -2.88 17.05
CA ALA A 97 18.27 -4.17 16.51
C ALA A 97 17.21 -4.03 15.41
N THR A 98 17.33 -4.89 14.41
CA THR A 98 16.23 -5.37 13.58
C THR A 98 14.94 -5.51 14.42
N ALA A 99 13.80 -5.15 13.82
CA ALA A 99 12.48 -5.20 14.45
C ALA A 99 12.37 -6.40 15.43
N PRO A 100 12.03 -6.16 16.71
CA PRO A 100 12.05 -7.24 17.69
C PRO A 100 11.16 -8.37 17.20
N ALA A 101 11.75 -9.56 17.08
CA ALA A 101 11.01 -10.79 16.85
C ALA A 101 9.84 -10.81 17.85
N ALA A 102 8.61 -10.95 17.34
CA ALA A 102 7.43 -11.02 18.18
C ALA A 102 7.68 -12.05 19.29
N ALA A 103 7.35 -11.69 20.55
CA ALA A 103 7.51 -12.59 21.68
C ALA A 103 6.94 -13.98 21.33
N PRO A 104 7.67 -15.08 21.60
CA PRO A 104 7.25 -16.40 21.17
C PRO A 104 5.87 -16.71 21.76
N VAL A 105 4.88 -16.83 20.88
CA VAL A 105 3.54 -17.29 21.24
C VAL A 105 3.67 -18.73 21.70
N ALA A 106 3.10 -19.05 22.87
CA ALA A 106 3.18 -20.40 23.42
C ALA A 106 2.53 -21.41 22.48
N ALA A 107 3.22 -22.54 22.23
CA ALA A 107 2.69 -23.58 21.37
C ALA A 107 1.48 -24.27 22.05
N PRO A 108 0.34 -24.41 21.34
CA PRO A 108 -0.84 -25.08 21.87
C PRO A 108 -0.64 -26.61 21.95
N VAL A 109 -1.46 -27.26 22.79
CA VAL A 109 -1.51 -28.72 22.87
C VAL A 109 -2.24 -29.24 21.63
N ALA A 110 -1.56 -30.02 20.81
CA ALA A 110 -2.13 -30.60 19.60
C ALA A 110 -3.27 -31.60 19.92
N GLY A 111 -4.25 -31.67 19.01
CA GLY A 111 -5.30 -32.67 19.05
C GLY A 111 -4.81 -34.06 18.62
N SER A 112 -5.70 -35.04 18.69
CA SER A 112 -5.45 -36.41 18.23
C SER A 112 -6.68 -36.97 17.52
N HIS A 113 -6.53 -37.46 16.29
CA HIS A 113 -7.56 -38.20 15.57
C HIS A 113 -7.18 -39.70 15.46
N ALA A 114 -8.13 -40.58 15.80
CA ALA A 114 -7.96 -42.04 15.71
C ALA A 114 -8.79 -42.68 14.58
N GLY A 115 -9.50 -41.87 13.78
CA GLY A 115 -10.31 -42.34 12.65
C GLY A 115 -9.50 -42.52 11.36
N GLY A 116 -10.16 -43.02 10.31
CA GLY A 116 -9.59 -43.14 8.97
C GLY A 116 -9.61 -41.83 8.19
N ALA A 117 -8.96 -41.81 7.02
CA ALA A 117 -8.95 -40.68 6.10
C ALA A 117 -9.71 -41.04 4.81
N ASP A 118 -10.50 -40.10 4.28
CA ASP A 118 -11.15 -40.25 2.98
C ASP A 118 -10.16 -39.99 1.83
N ILE A 119 -9.19 -39.10 2.06
CA ILE A 119 -8.16 -38.70 1.09
C ILE A 119 -6.80 -38.67 1.80
N GLU A 120 -5.77 -39.22 1.17
CA GLU A 120 -4.38 -39.11 1.61
C GLU A 120 -3.52 -38.40 0.55
N CYS A 121 -2.68 -37.47 0.99
CA CYS A 121 -1.78 -36.71 0.12
C CYS A 121 -0.41 -36.45 0.75
N GLU A 122 0.58 -36.12 -0.07
CA GLU A 122 1.89 -35.69 0.42
C GLU A 122 1.86 -34.22 0.80
N MET A 123 1.20 -33.39 -0.02
CA MET A 123 1.03 -31.97 0.21
C MET A 123 -0.45 -31.59 0.25
N LEU A 124 -0.88 -31.00 1.35
CA LEU A 124 -2.15 -30.29 1.45
C LEU A 124 -1.91 -28.78 1.42
N VAL A 125 -2.66 -28.06 0.59
CA VAL A 125 -2.68 -26.60 0.61
C VAL A 125 -4.06 -26.10 1.02
N LEU A 126 -4.14 -25.35 2.13
CA LEU A 126 -5.39 -24.81 2.65
C LEU A 126 -5.61 -23.39 2.12
N GLY A 127 -6.50 -23.26 1.13
CA GLY A 127 -6.83 -22.03 0.41
C GLY A 127 -6.26 -22.00 -1.00
N ALA A 128 -7.02 -21.44 -1.95
CA ALA A 128 -6.65 -21.35 -3.35
C ALA A 128 -6.39 -19.90 -3.84
N GLY A 129 -5.98 -19.00 -2.95
CA GLY A 129 -5.51 -17.66 -3.32
C GLY A 129 -4.20 -17.67 -4.10
N PRO A 130 -3.66 -16.48 -4.48
CA PRO A 130 -2.37 -16.36 -5.19
C PRO A 130 -1.26 -17.19 -4.58
N GLY A 131 -1.16 -17.19 -3.25
CA GLY A 131 -0.22 -18.05 -2.56
C GLY A 131 -0.59 -19.54 -2.69
N GLY A 132 -1.79 -19.90 -2.29
CA GLY A 132 -2.24 -21.29 -2.24
C GLY A 132 -2.15 -22.04 -3.58
N TYR A 133 -2.70 -21.51 -4.67
CA TYR A 133 -2.62 -22.22 -5.94
C TYR A 133 -1.18 -22.27 -6.48
N SER A 134 -0.37 -21.25 -6.24
CA SER A 134 1.05 -21.24 -6.65
C SER A 134 1.84 -22.29 -5.88
N ALA A 135 1.62 -22.41 -4.57
CA ALA A 135 2.22 -23.44 -3.72
C ALA A 135 1.82 -24.84 -4.17
N ALA A 136 0.53 -25.05 -4.46
CA ALA A 136 0.02 -26.34 -4.90
C ALA A 136 0.56 -26.73 -6.28
N PHE A 137 0.59 -25.79 -7.24
CA PHE A 137 1.11 -26.05 -8.58
C PHE A 137 2.61 -26.31 -8.54
N ARG A 138 3.37 -25.52 -7.77
CA ARG A 138 4.80 -25.76 -7.58
C ARG A 138 5.06 -27.10 -6.90
N SER A 139 4.25 -27.48 -5.92
CA SER A 139 4.36 -28.77 -5.24
C SER A 139 4.11 -29.96 -6.19
N ALA A 140 3.09 -29.85 -7.04
CA ALA A 140 2.81 -30.85 -8.07
C ALA A 140 3.92 -30.91 -9.13
N ASP A 141 4.45 -29.76 -9.56
CA ASP A 141 5.58 -29.68 -10.49
C ASP A 141 6.88 -30.28 -9.90
N LEU A 142 6.98 -30.34 -8.56
CA LEU A 142 8.05 -31.01 -7.81
C LEU A 142 7.76 -32.49 -7.51
N GLY A 143 6.66 -33.03 -8.03
CA GLY A 143 6.32 -34.46 -7.96
C GLY A 143 5.48 -34.89 -6.77
N MET A 144 5.04 -33.97 -5.91
CA MET A 144 4.22 -34.33 -4.74
C MET A 144 2.74 -34.54 -5.12
N LYS A 145 2.13 -35.61 -4.59
CA LYS A 145 0.66 -35.78 -4.65
C LYS A 145 -0.01 -34.68 -3.84
N THR A 146 -0.62 -33.74 -4.53
CA THR A 146 -1.06 -32.47 -3.95
C THR A 146 -2.59 -32.31 -3.97
N VAL A 147 -3.14 -31.86 -2.85
CA VAL A 147 -4.56 -31.54 -2.66
C VAL A 147 -4.71 -30.06 -2.26
N ILE A 148 -5.62 -29.34 -2.91
CA ILE A 148 -6.08 -28.01 -2.48
C ILE A 148 -7.40 -28.17 -1.73
N VAL A 149 -7.54 -27.52 -0.58
CA VAL A 149 -8.83 -27.31 0.10
C VAL A 149 -9.26 -25.86 -0.09
N GLU A 150 -10.40 -25.63 -0.76
CA GLU A 150 -10.93 -24.28 -1.03
C GLU A 150 -12.45 -24.27 -0.80
N ARG A 151 -12.95 -23.29 -0.06
CA ARG A 151 -14.38 -23.19 0.30
C ARG A 151 -15.25 -22.67 -0.85
N TYR A 152 -14.67 -21.95 -1.81
CA TYR A 152 -15.40 -21.43 -2.96
C TYR A 152 -15.33 -22.36 -4.18
N ALA A 153 -16.20 -22.12 -5.16
CA ALA A 153 -16.21 -22.88 -6.42
C ALA A 153 -14.97 -22.62 -7.30
N THR A 154 -14.35 -21.46 -7.16
CA THR A 154 -13.29 -20.97 -8.05
C THR A 154 -11.96 -20.83 -7.30
N LEU A 155 -10.86 -21.09 -8.03
CA LEU A 155 -9.51 -20.80 -7.56
C LEU A 155 -9.18 -19.31 -7.75
N GLY A 156 -8.01 -18.89 -7.25
CA GLY A 156 -7.48 -17.54 -7.37
C GLY A 156 -7.79 -16.63 -6.18
N GLY A 157 -8.62 -17.10 -5.23
CA GLY A 157 -8.96 -16.45 -3.97
C GLY A 157 -9.38 -14.98 -4.12
N VAL A 158 -9.06 -14.16 -3.13
CA VAL A 158 -9.46 -12.74 -3.09
C VAL A 158 -8.94 -11.97 -4.31
N CYS A 159 -7.65 -12.09 -4.62
CA CYS A 159 -7.02 -11.26 -5.65
C CYS A 159 -7.67 -11.43 -7.04
N LEU A 160 -7.96 -12.66 -7.44
CA LEU A 160 -8.59 -12.91 -8.74
C LEU A 160 -10.10 -12.63 -8.72
N ASN A 161 -10.81 -13.08 -7.68
CA ASN A 161 -12.28 -13.09 -7.72
C ASN A 161 -12.90 -11.77 -7.26
N VAL A 162 -12.33 -11.11 -6.24
CA VAL A 162 -12.95 -9.98 -5.54
C VAL A 162 -11.90 -8.94 -5.07
N GLY A 163 -10.83 -8.76 -5.83
CA GLY A 163 -9.70 -7.92 -5.46
C GLY A 163 -8.98 -7.35 -6.68
N CYS A 164 -7.68 -7.66 -6.82
CA CYS A 164 -6.77 -7.14 -7.84
C CYS A 164 -7.36 -7.10 -9.26
N ILE A 165 -7.86 -8.23 -9.75
CA ILE A 165 -8.26 -8.36 -11.16
C ILE A 165 -9.54 -7.57 -11.48
N PRO A 166 -10.67 -7.77 -10.76
CA PRO A 166 -11.87 -7.00 -11.04
C PRO A 166 -11.70 -5.49 -10.78
N SER A 167 -10.93 -5.10 -9.76
CA SER A 167 -10.65 -3.67 -9.52
C SER A 167 -9.86 -3.04 -10.66
N LYS A 168 -8.79 -3.68 -11.12
CA LYS A 168 -7.94 -3.17 -12.22
C LYS A 168 -8.69 -3.14 -13.55
N ALA A 169 -9.58 -4.10 -13.80
CA ALA A 169 -10.45 -4.08 -14.97
C ALA A 169 -11.39 -2.85 -14.96
N LEU A 170 -11.96 -2.50 -13.82
CA LEU A 170 -12.82 -1.31 -13.67
C LEU A 170 -12.02 0.00 -13.72
N LEU A 171 -10.85 0.04 -13.06
CA LEU A 171 -9.94 1.20 -13.08
C LEU A 171 -9.45 1.51 -14.50
N HIS A 172 -9.16 0.49 -15.31
CA HIS A 172 -8.80 0.69 -16.70
C HIS A 172 -9.94 1.38 -17.49
N VAL A 173 -11.18 0.93 -17.30
CA VAL A 173 -12.34 1.59 -17.94
C VAL A 173 -12.49 3.03 -17.45
N ALA A 174 -12.31 3.29 -16.16
CA ALA A 174 -12.35 4.65 -15.60
C ALA A 174 -11.25 5.54 -16.21
N ALA A 175 -10.02 5.04 -16.31
CA ALA A 175 -8.91 5.77 -16.94
C ALA A 175 -9.20 6.11 -18.41
N VAL A 176 -9.74 5.17 -19.20
CA VAL A 176 -10.11 5.41 -20.60
C VAL A 176 -11.20 6.48 -20.73
N MET A 177 -12.17 6.50 -19.81
CA MET A 177 -13.22 7.54 -19.79
C MET A 177 -12.63 8.94 -19.54
N GLU A 178 -11.68 9.03 -18.62
CA GLU A 178 -11.01 10.30 -18.29
C GLU A 178 -10.04 10.77 -19.35
N GLU A 179 -9.31 9.86 -19.99
CA GLU A 179 -8.47 10.18 -21.15
C GLU A 179 -9.32 10.71 -22.32
N ALA A 180 -10.50 10.12 -22.56
CA ALA A 180 -11.44 10.61 -23.56
C ALA A 180 -12.00 12.00 -23.20
N GLU A 181 -12.22 12.29 -21.92
CA GLU A 181 -12.59 13.63 -21.45
C GLU A 181 -11.45 14.64 -21.65
N HIS A 182 -10.21 14.27 -21.30
CA HIS A 182 -9.04 15.12 -21.47
C HIS A 182 -8.71 15.42 -22.95
N ALA A 183 -9.02 14.50 -23.87
CA ALA A 183 -8.83 14.70 -25.30
C ALA A 183 -9.52 15.97 -25.85
N ASN A 184 -10.56 16.47 -25.16
CA ASN A 184 -11.20 17.75 -25.48
C ASN A 184 -10.19 18.92 -25.45
N ASP A 185 -9.29 18.95 -24.47
CA ASP A 185 -8.25 19.98 -24.34
C ASP A 185 -7.21 19.90 -25.48
N LEU A 186 -7.11 18.74 -26.13
CA LEU A 186 -6.23 18.45 -27.25
C LEU A 186 -6.91 18.65 -28.61
N GLY A 187 -8.14 19.17 -28.63
CA GLY A 187 -8.90 19.44 -29.84
C GLY A 187 -9.64 18.24 -30.43
N VAL A 188 -9.77 17.13 -29.68
CA VAL A 188 -10.56 15.96 -30.08
C VAL A 188 -11.78 15.83 -29.17
N THR A 189 -12.95 16.18 -29.70
CA THR A 189 -14.18 16.22 -28.90
C THR A 189 -14.98 14.93 -28.95
N PHE A 190 -15.35 14.43 -27.77
CA PHE A 190 -16.31 13.33 -27.59
C PHE A 190 -17.57 13.82 -26.88
N ALA A 191 -18.70 13.18 -27.15
CA ALA A 191 -19.87 13.32 -26.29
C ALA A 191 -19.62 12.56 -24.96
N ALA A 192 -20.25 13.01 -23.87
CA ALA A 192 -20.18 12.32 -22.59
C ALA A 192 -20.66 10.85 -22.75
N PRO A 193 -19.93 9.86 -22.18
CA PRO A 193 -20.26 8.46 -22.37
C PRO A 193 -21.58 8.11 -21.70
N THR A 194 -22.38 7.27 -22.35
CA THR A 194 -23.52 6.59 -21.71
C THR A 194 -23.03 5.26 -21.15
N VAL A 195 -23.08 5.10 -19.82
CA VAL A 195 -22.59 3.89 -19.16
C VAL A 195 -23.73 2.88 -18.96
N ASP A 196 -23.56 1.69 -19.53
CA ASP A 196 -24.37 0.51 -19.26
C ASP A 196 -23.68 -0.34 -18.17
N ILE A 197 -24.16 -0.21 -16.93
CA ILE A 197 -23.55 -0.85 -15.75
C ILE A 197 -23.62 -2.37 -15.85
N ASP A 198 -24.66 -2.95 -16.44
CA ASP A 198 -24.79 -4.40 -16.58
C ASP A 198 -23.75 -4.94 -17.57
N LYS A 199 -23.49 -4.24 -18.69
CA LYS A 199 -22.39 -4.60 -19.60
C LYS A 199 -21.02 -4.43 -18.96
N LEU A 200 -20.81 -3.37 -18.18
CA LEU A 200 -19.55 -3.14 -17.47
C LEU A 200 -19.31 -4.26 -16.44
N ARG A 201 -20.34 -4.63 -15.66
CA ARG A 201 -20.30 -5.76 -14.73
C ARG A 201 -19.98 -7.07 -15.47
N ALA A 202 -20.66 -7.34 -16.58
CA ALA A 202 -20.43 -8.53 -17.40
C ALA A 202 -19.02 -8.58 -18.00
N HIS A 203 -18.45 -7.43 -18.39
CA HIS A 203 -17.05 -7.35 -18.85
C HIS A 203 -16.09 -7.77 -17.74
N LYS A 204 -16.22 -7.19 -16.55
CA LYS A 204 -15.44 -7.56 -15.35
C LYS A 204 -15.57 -9.06 -15.05
N ASP A 205 -16.80 -9.57 -15.02
CA ASP A 205 -17.06 -10.99 -14.72
C ASP A 205 -16.47 -11.92 -15.79
N LYS A 206 -16.47 -11.51 -17.06
CA LYS A 206 -15.85 -12.27 -18.15
C LYS A 206 -14.33 -12.37 -17.99
N VAL A 207 -13.67 -11.30 -17.56
CA VAL A 207 -12.22 -11.31 -17.28
C VAL A 207 -11.91 -12.28 -16.14
N VAL A 208 -12.65 -12.19 -15.03
CA VAL A 208 -12.51 -13.10 -13.88
C VAL A 208 -12.79 -14.55 -14.31
N GLY A 209 -13.89 -14.80 -15.02
CA GLY A 209 -14.29 -16.14 -15.48
C GLY A 209 -13.27 -16.81 -16.41
N LYS A 210 -12.63 -16.04 -17.30
CA LYS A 210 -11.56 -16.55 -18.17
C LYS A 210 -10.37 -17.03 -17.36
N LEU A 211 -9.95 -16.26 -16.37
CA LEU A 211 -8.78 -16.55 -15.54
C LEU A 211 -9.05 -17.69 -14.55
N THR A 212 -10.22 -17.73 -13.91
CA THR A 212 -10.60 -18.84 -13.01
C THR A 212 -10.74 -20.15 -13.78
N GLY A 213 -11.32 -20.13 -14.99
CA GLY A 213 -11.35 -21.27 -15.89
C GLY A 213 -9.94 -21.75 -16.29
N GLY A 214 -9.02 -20.82 -16.55
CA GLY A 214 -7.60 -21.12 -16.79
C GLY A 214 -6.92 -21.79 -15.59
N LEU A 215 -7.12 -21.29 -14.37
CA LEU A 215 -6.60 -21.90 -13.14
C LEU A 215 -7.14 -23.32 -12.95
N ALA A 216 -8.43 -23.55 -13.16
CA ALA A 216 -9.04 -24.88 -13.07
C ALA A 216 -8.43 -25.85 -14.10
N GLY A 217 -8.21 -25.38 -15.33
CA GLY A 217 -7.52 -26.14 -16.38
C GLY A 217 -6.08 -26.50 -15.99
N MET A 218 -5.33 -25.56 -15.40
CA MET A 218 -3.96 -25.79 -14.94
C MET A 218 -3.90 -26.75 -13.75
N ALA A 219 -4.82 -26.66 -12.79
CA ALA A 219 -4.91 -27.61 -11.68
C ALA A 219 -5.14 -29.03 -12.19
N LYS A 220 -6.07 -29.19 -13.14
CA LYS A 220 -6.33 -30.47 -13.81
C LYS A 220 -5.09 -30.99 -14.55
N GLY A 221 -4.40 -30.13 -15.31
CA GLY A 221 -3.19 -30.50 -16.05
C GLY A 221 -2.06 -30.99 -15.14
N ARG A 222 -1.96 -30.44 -13.93
CA ARG A 222 -1.01 -30.83 -12.89
C ARG A 222 -1.49 -31.97 -11.99
N LYS A 223 -2.70 -32.51 -12.24
CA LYS A 223 -3.33 -33.56 -11.42
C LYS A 223 -3.47 -33.17 -9.94
N VAL A 224 -3.68 -31.89 -9.67
CA VAL A 224 -3.98 -31.38 -8.33
C VAL A 224 -5.46 -31.62 -8.04
N GLU A 225 -5.74 -32.37 -6.97
CA GLU A 225 -7.11 -32.61 -6.53
C GLU A 225 -7.63 -31.40 -5.74
N ILE A 226 -8.86 -30.98 -6.00
CA ILE A 226 -9.51 -29.86 -5.31
C ILE A 226 -10.64 -30.42 -4.46
N VAL A 227 -10.53 -30.29 -3.15
CA VAL A 227 -11.59 -30.63 -2.19
C VAL A 227 -12.31 -29.34 -1.81
N ARG A 228 -13.55 -29.20 -2.28
CA ARG A 228 -14.33 -27.99 -2.06
C ARG A 228 -15.00 -27.99 -0.68
N GLY A 229 -14.59 -27.10 0.21
CA GLY A 229 -15.19 -26.94 1.53
C GLY A 229 -14.36 -26.14 2.54
N TYR A 230 -14.90 -25.98 3.74
CA TYR A 230 -14.18 -25.36 4.86
C TYR A 230 -13.24 -26.36 5.52
N GLY A 231 -11.94 -26.17 5.34
CA GLY A 231 -10.91 -26.95 6.03
C GLY A 231 -10.65 -26.44 7.44
N THR A 232 -10.73 -27.34 8.43
CA THR A 232 -10.33 -27.09 9.81
C THR A 232 -9.38 -28.19 10.26
N PHE A 233 -8.23 -27.83 10.83
CA PHE A 233 -7.33 -28.82 11.45
C PHE A 233 -8.04 -29.53 12.59
N ILE A 234 -7.81 -30.83 12.71
CA ILE A 234 -8.30 -31.64 13.83
C ILE A 234 -7.17 -32.29 14.62
N ASP A 235 -5.99 -32.44 14.00
CA ASP A 235 -4.72 -32.80 14.61
C ASP A 235 -3.56 -32.31 13.70
N PRO A 236 -2.27 -32.60 14.02
CA PRO A 236 -1.13 -32.16 13.21
C PRO A 236 -1.00 -32.72 11.79
N HIS A 237 -1.80 -33.71 11.41
CA HIS A 237 -1.73 -34.42 10.12
C HIS A 237 -3.08 -34.60 9.41
N HIS A 238 -4.17 -34.08 9.97
CA HIS A 238 -5.51 -34.19 9.41
C HIS A 238 -6.27 -32.85 9.40
N ILE A 239 -6.97 -32.61 8.29
CA ILE A 239 -7.99 -31.58 8.15
C ILE A 239 -9.35 -32.25 7.94
N GLU A 240 -10.36 -31.79 8.68
CA GLU A 240 -11.76 -32.04 8.37
C GLU A 240 -12.25 -30.94 7.42
N VAL A 241 -12.84 -31.35 6.30
CA VAL A 241 -13.42 -30.46 5.29
C VAL A 241 -14.94 -30.56 5.34
N GLU A 242 -15.61 -29.51 5.81
CA GLU A 242 -17.06 -29.35 5.67
C GLU A 242 -17.38 -28.96 4.23
N VAL A 243 -17.96 -29.88 3.47
CA VAL A 243 -18.17 -29.74 2.02
C VAL A 243 -19.13 -28.59 1.72
N THR A 244 -18.82 -27.85 0.67
CA THR A 244 -19.66 -26.74 0.17
C THR A 244 -20.07 -26.92 -1.28
N ASP A 245 -21.20 -26.36 -1.68
CA ASP A 245 -21.70 -26.40 -3.06
C ASP A 245 -22.23 -25.05 -3.57
N GLY A 246 -22.96 -25.05 -4.69
CA GLY A 246 -23.53 -23.85 -5.30
C GLY A 246 -22.48 -22.92 -5.92
N SER A 247 -22.84 -21.65 -6.13
CA SER A 247 -21.93 -20.60 -6.61
C SER A 247 -21.10 -19.97 -5.49
N GLY A 248 -21.55 -20.10 -4.24
CA GLY A 248 -20.93 -19.48 -3.06
C GLY A 248 -20.10 -20.45 -2.22
N GLN A 249 -20.40 -20.48 -0.92
CA GLN A 249 -19.69 -21.26 0.09
C GLN A 249 -20.70 -21.92 1.06
N ASP A 250 -21.88 -22.27 0.56
CA ASP A 250 -22.95 -22.86 1.36
C ASP A 250 -22.58 -24.29 1.75
N LYS A 251 -22.72 -24.61 3.04
CA LYS A 251 -22.33 -25.92 3.59
C LYS A 251 -23.41 -26.96 3.30
N THR A 252 -23.00 -28.13 2.80
CA THR A 252 -23.91 -29.24 2.49
C THR A 252 -24.21 -30.13 3.70
N GLY A 253 -23.43 -29.99 4.78
CA GLY A 253 -23.46 -30.87 5.95
C GLY A 253 -22.62 -32.14 5.80
N ALA A 254 -22.14 -32.46 4.60
CA ALA A 254 -21.18 -33.55 4.40
C ALA A 254 -19.77 -33.16 4.87
N LYS A 255 -19.00 -34.15 5.33
CA LYS A 255 -17.63 -33.97 5.83
C LYS A 255 -16.69 -34.94 5.13
N LYS A 256 -15.43 -34.53 4.96
CA LYS A 256 -14.34 -35.38 4.48
C LYS A 256 -13.10 -35.17 5.34
N ILE A 257 -12.37 -36.23 5.64
CA ILE A 257 -11.08 -36.16 6.33
C ILE A 257 -9.96 -36.30 5.30
N VAL A 258 -9.07 -35.30 5.26
CA VAL A 258 -7.87 -35.31 4.43
C VAL A 258 -6.65 -35.45 5.32
N LYS A 259 -5.90 -36.53 5.13
CA LYS A 259 -4.61 -36.77 5.79
C LYS A 259 -3.47 -36.29 4.90
N PHE A 260 -2.49 -35.65 5.52
CA PHE A 260 -1.35 -35.06 4.81
C PHE A 260 -0.01 -35.36 5.49
N GLN A 261 1.06 -35.43 4.70
CA GLN A 261 2.42 -35.46 5.24
C GLN A 261 2.92 -34.05 5.57
N LYS A 262 2.65 -33.09 4.68
CA LYS A 262 3.02 -31.68 4.79
C LYS A 262 1.81 -30.80 4.48
N CYS A 263 1.75 -29.62 5.10
CA CYS A 263 0.68 -28.66 4.85
C CYS A 263 1.23 -27.26 4.60
N ILE A 264 0.70 -26.56 3.60
CA ILE A 264 0.90 -25.12 3.39
C ILE A 264 -0.42 -24.39 3.68
N ILE A 265 -0.43 -23.56 4.71
CA ILE A 265 -1.58 -22.75 5.11
C ILE A 265 -1.59 -21.45 4.29
N ALA A 266 -2.63 -21.28 3.46
CA ALA A 266 -2.81 -20.13 2.56
C ALA A 266 -4.23 -19.53 2.63
N ALA A 267 -4.87 -19.58 3.82
CA ALA A 267 -6.23 -19.10 4.07
C ALA A 267 -6.40 -17.55 4.08
N GLY A 268 -5.34 -16.80 3.78
CA GLY A 268 -5.37 -15.36 3.51
C GLY A 268 -5.97 -14.48 4.62
N SER A 269 -6.59 -13.38 4.20
CA SER A 269 -7.21 -12.37 5.07
C SER A 269 -8.67 -12.09 4.67
N ALA A 270 -9.37 -11.29 5.46
CA ALA A 270 -10.73 -10.81 5.20
C ALA A 270 -10.84 -9.30 5.49
N ALA A 271 -11.86 -8.63 4.93
CA ALA A 271 -12.14 -7.23 5.23
C ALA A 271 -12.41 -7.05 6.74
N MET A 272 -11.91 -5.95 7.31
CA MET A 272 -12.25 -5.56 8.67
C MET A 272 -13.63 -4.89 8.68
N HIS A 273 -14.54 -5.41 9.49
CA HIS A 273 -15.85 -4.79 9.72
C HIS A 273 -15.84 -4.07 11.07
N LEU A 274 -16.26 -2.80 11.06
CA LEU A 274 -16.35 -2.01 12.28
C LEU A 274 -17.61 -2.44 13.08
N PRO A 275 -17.48 -2.89 14.35
CA PRO A 275 -18.59 -3.52 15.07
C PRO A 275 -19.84 -2.64 15.28
N PHE A 276 -19.67 -1.31 15.32
CA PHE A 276 -20.76 -0.36 15.56
C PHE A 276 -21.56 -0.03 14.30
N ILE A 277 -21.09 -0.41 13.11
CA ILE A 277 -21.78 -0.14 11.85
C ILE A 277 -22.87 -1.21 11.64
N PRO A 278 -24.13 -0.83 11.38
CA PRO A 278 -25.23 -1.79 11.23
C PRO A 278 -25.08 -2.64 9.97
N LYS A 279 -25.81 -3.76 9.94
CA LYS A 279 -25.96 -4.57 8.72
C LYS A 279 -27.03 -3.93 7.82
N ASP A 280 -26.62 -3.41 6.68
CA ASP A 280 -27.49 -2.91 5.62
C ASP A 280 -26.86 -3.28 4.28
N ARG A 281 -27.66 -3.61 3.25
CA ARG A 281 -27.09 -3.97 1.94
C ARG A 281 -26.28 -2.84 1.30
N ARG A 282 -26.61 -1.57 1.61
CA ARG A 282 -25.93 -0.37 1.12
C ARG A 282 -24.59 -0.11 1.82
N ILE A 283 -24.31 -0.85 2.89
CA ILE A 283 -23.01 -0.83 3.57
C ILE A 283 -22.22 -2.03 3.04
N VAL A 284 -21.19 -1.74 2.26
CA VAL A 284 -20.41 -2.75 1.53
C VAL A 284 -18.96 -2.74 1.98
N ASP A 285 -18.29 -3.87 1.79
CA ASP A 285 -16.82 -3.93 1.73
C ASP A 285 -16.37 -3.83 0.26
N SER A 286 -15.08 -4.11 0.00
CA SER A 286 -14.55 -4.12 -1.36
C SER A 286 -15.24 -5.13 -2.28
N THR A 287 -15.70 -6.28 -1.75
CA THR A 287 -16.42 -7.27 -2.57
C THR A 287 -17.76 -6.71 -3.01
N GLY A 288 -18.55 -6.13 -2.10
CA GLY A 288 -19.83 -5.51 -2.44
C GLY A 288 -19.69 -4.30 -3.39
N ALA A 289 -18.61 -3.52 -3.26
CA ALA A 289 -18.30 -2.45 -4.22
C ALA A 289 -17.99 -2.99 -5.63
N LEU A 290 -17.28 -4.12 -5.74
CA LEU A 290 -16.93 -4.76 -7.00
C LEU A 290 -18.09 -5.53 -7.67
N GLU A 291 -19.20 -5.77 -6.96
CA GLU A 291 -20.44 -6.27 -7.56
C GLU A 291 -21.08 -5.22 -8.49
N LEU A 292 -20.76 -3.94 -8.30
CA LEU A 292 -21.22 -2.82 -9.13
C LEU A 292 -22.75 -2.83 -9.31
N ARG A 293 -23.50 -3.01 -8.22
CA ARG A 293 -24.97 -3.21 -8.28
C ARG A 293 -25.72 -1.98 -8.78
N PHE A 294 -25.24 -0.79 -8.43
CA PHE A 294 -25.73 0.51 -8.86
C PHE A 294 -24.64 1.56 -8.64
N VAL A 295 -24.81 2.75 -9.21
CA VAL A 295 -23.95 3.92 -8.94
C VAL A 295 -24.69 4.81 -7.92
N PRO A 296 -24.21 4.98 -6.68
CA PRO A 296 -24.82 5.88 -5.69
C PRO A 296 -24.68 7.34 -6.13
N GLU A 297 -25.64 8.20 -5.76
CA GLU A 297 -25.48 9.65 -5.96
C GLU A 297 -24.37 10.18 -5.04
N LYS A 298 -24.38 9.74 -3.78
CA LYS A 298 -23.34 10.04 -2.80
C LYS A 298 -22.81 8.79 -2.09
N MET A 299 -21.50 8.63 -2.09
CA MET A 299 -20.77 7.51 -1.50
C MET A 299 -19.82 8.00 -0.39
N LEU A 300 -19.79 7.29 0.73
CA LEU A 300 -18.76 7.45 1.76
C LEU A 300 -17.73 6.32 1.67
N VAL A 301 -16.45 6.65 1.70
CA VAL A 301 -15.35 5.71 1.87
C VAL A 301 -14.78 5.86 3.28
N ILE A 302 -14.89 4.80 4.09
CA ILE A 302 -14.30 4.72 5.42
C ILE A 302 -12.93 4.05 5.32
N GLY A 303 -11.87 4.84 5.51
CA GLY A 303 -10.47 4.44 5.35
C GLY A 303 -9.85 4.99 4.06
N GLY A 304 -8.81 5.80 4.20
CA GLY A 304 -8.05 6.46 3.13
C GLY A 304 -6.93 5.59 2.55
N GLY A 305 -7.03 4.27 2.68
CA GLY A 305 -6.06 3.32 2.12
C GLY A 305 -6.28 3.03 0.63
N ILE A 306 -5.31 2.38 -0.01
CA ILE A 306 -5.29 2.10 -1.46
C ILE A 306 -6.61 1.52 -1.98
N ILE A 307 -7.15 0.49 -1.33
CA ILE A 307 -8.40 -0.17 -1.77
C ILE A 307 -9.57 0.81 -1.80
N GLY A 308 -9.71 1.65 -0.77
CA GLY A 308 -10.78 2.64 -0.69
C GLY A 308 -10.64 3.69 -1.79
N LEU A 309 -9.41 4.18 -2.01
CA LEU A 309 -9.11 5.19 -3.03
C LEU A 309 -9.28 4.67 -4.46
N GLU A 310 -8.88 3.42 -4.73
CA GLU A 310 -9.12 2.78 -6.03
C GLU A 310 -10.63 2.68 -6.34
N MET A 311 -11.44 2.28 -5.35
CA MET A 311 -12.90 2.24 -5.52
C MET A 311 -13.51 3.63 -5.61
N ALA A 312 -12.99 4.61 -4.87
CA ALA A 312 -13.39 6.00 -5.00
C ALA A 312 -13.16 6.52 -6.43
N THR A 313 -12.01 6.21 -7.04
CA THR A 313 -11.73 6.55 -8.44
C THR A 313 -12.80 5.95 -9.36
N VAL A 314 -13.05 4.64 -9.29
CA VAL A 314 -14.07 3.99 -10.14
C VAL A 314 -15.44 4.62 -9.99
N TYR A 315 -15.94 4.76 -8.75
CA TYR A 315 -17.29 5.26 -8.51
C TYR A 315 -17.44 6.76 -8.82
N SER A 316 -16.40 7.55 -8.59
CA SER A 316 -16.36 8.97 -8.97
C SER A 316 -16.45 9.14 -10.48
N THR A 317 -15.67 8.39 -11.26
CA THR A 317 -15.70 8.43 -12.73
C THR A 317 -17.05 7.96 -13.30
N LEU A 318 -17.73 7.06 -12.59
CA LEU A 318 -19.09 6.63 -12.94
C LEU A 318 -20.18 7.65 -12.55
N GLY A 319 -19.83 8.72 -11.82
CA GLY A 319 -20.71 9.83 -11.49
C GLY A 319 -21.09 9.97 -10.01
N SER A 320 -20.52 9.16 -9.11
CA SER A 320 -20.78 9.30 -7.67
C SER A 320 -20.04 10.50 -7.09
N LYS A 321 -20.70 11.26 -6.21
CA LYS A 321 -20.00 12.19 -5.31
C LYS A 321 -19.38 11.41 -4.17
N VAL A 322 -18.09 11.58 -3.92
CA VAL A 322 -17.37 10.76 -2.93
C VAL A 322 -16.88 11.61 -1.77
N ASP A 323 -17.23 11.21 -0.55
CA ASP A 323 -16.53 11.66 0.66
C ASP A 323 -15.58 10.54 1.13
N VAL A 324 -14.41 10.91 1.63
CA VAL A 324 -13.48 9.97 2.29
C VAL A 324 -13.24 10.42 3.73
N VAL A 325 -13.27 9.46 4.66
CA VAL A 325 -12.92 9.68 6.07
C VAL A 325 -11.73 8.80 6.45
N GLU A 326 -10.74 9.42 7.08
CA GLU A 326 -9.51 8.78 7.55
C GLU A 326 -9.18 9.27 8.96
N MET A 327 -8.87 8.33 9.85
CA MET A 327 -8.50 8.63 11.23
C MET A 327 -7.08 9.18 11.34
N MET A 328 -6.21 8.83 10.39
CA MET A 328 -4.85 9.35 10.28
C MET A 328 -4.80 10.74 9.66
N ASP A 329 -3.61 11.32 9.64
CA ASP A 329 -3.33 12.68 9.17
C ASP A 329 -3.09 12.79 7.66
N GLY A 330 -3.24 11.70 6.91
CA GLY A 330 -3.08 11.68 5.47
C GLY A 330 -3.67 10.44 4.81
N LEU A 331 -3.93 10.55 3.51
CA LEU A 331 -4.36 9.44 2.67
C LEU A 331 -3.15 8.58 2.26
N MET A 332 -3.44 7.38 1.74
CA MET A 332 -2.47 6.45 1.15
C MET A 332 -1.22 6.28 2.03
N GLN A 333 -1.39 5.63 3.17
CA GLN A 333 -0.27 5.33 4.07
C GLN A 333 0.73 4.38 3.41
N GLY A 334 2.02 4.64 3.58
CA GLY A 334 3.09 3.85 2.96
C GLY A 334 4.10 4.69 2.16
N PRO A 335 3.72 5.23 0.97
CA PRO A 335 4.61 6.05 0.16
C PRO A 335 4.96 7.38 0.85
N ASP A 336 6.04 8.00 0.39
CA ASP A 336 6.41 9.34 0.84
C ASP A 336 5.33 10.38 0.49
N ARG A 337 5.25 11.41 1.33
CA ARG A 337 4.20 12.45 1.22
C ARG A 337 4.28 13.27 -0.06
N ASP A 338 5.45 13.42 -0.67
CA ASP A 338 5.60 14.13 -1.94
C ASP A 338 4.87 13.44 -3.10
N ALA A 339 4.91 12.11 -3.17
CA ALA A 339 4.15 11.33 -4.14
C ALA A 339 2.64 11.42 -3.89
N VAL A 340 2.23 11.34 -2.63
CA VAL A 340 0.82 11.48 -2.24
C VAL A 340 0.27 12.87 -2.55
N LYS A 341 1.05 13.94 -2.32
CA LYS A 341 0.65 15.32 -2.67
C LYS A 341 0.33 15.49 -4.16
N VAL A 342 1.12 14.87 -5.04
CA VAL A 342 0.85 14.88 -6.49
C VAL A 342 -0.49 14.18 -6.78
N TRP A 343 -0.70 12.99 -6.20
CA TRP A 343 -1.96 12.27 -6.34
C TRP A 343 -3.16 13.07 -5.79
N GLU A 344 -3.05 13.65 -4.59
CA GLU A 344 -4.11 14.44 -3.95
C GLU A 344 -4.51 15.63 -4.83
N LYS A 345 -3.53 16.36 -5.37
CA LYS A 345 -3.78 17.50 -6.27
C LYS A 345 -4.57 17.08 -7.51
N GLN A 346 -4.19 15.97 -8.14
CA GLN A 346 -4.86 15.46 -9.34
C GLN A 346 -6.27 14.90 -9.05
N ASN A 347 -6.50 14.40 -7.83
CA ASN A 347 -7.73 13.74 -7.45
C ASN A 347 -8.69 14.62 -6.62
N ALA A 348 -8.29 15.84 -6.25
CA ALA A 348 -9.10 16.74 -5.43
C ALA A 348 -10.53 16.94 -5.99
N LYS A 349 -10.66 17.04 -7.33
CA LYS A 349 -11.95 17.19 -8.03
C LYS A 349 -12.92 16.01 -7.84
N ARG A 350 -12.43 14.84 -7.43
CA ARG A 350 -13.25 13.63 -7.23
C ARG A 350 -14.01 13.63 -5.92
N PHE A 351 -13.48 14.34 -4.93
CA PHE A 351 -13.96 14.28 -3.57
C PHE A 351 -14.76 15.53 -3.23
N ASP A 352 -15.98 15.32 -2.73
CA ASP A 352 -16.75 16.39 -2.11
C ASP A 352 -16.06 16.82 -0.80
N LYS A 353 -15.59 15.85 -0.01
CA LYS A 353 -14.82 16.07 1.23
C LYS A 353 -13.76 15.00 1.45
N ILE A 354 -12.58 15.46 1.86
CA ILE A 354 -11.52 14.64 2.45
C ILE A 354 -11.44 14.97 3.93
N MET A 355 -11.86 14.04 4.79
CA MET A 355 -11.93 14.22 6.25
C MET A 355 -10.80 13.44 6.92
N LEU A 356 -9.65 14.08 7.08
CA LEU A 356 -8.49 13.53 7.80
C LEU A 356 -8.64 13.75 9.31
N LYS A 357 -7.91 12.99 10.12
CA LYS A 357 -7.97 13.02 11.59
C LYS A 357 -9.41 12.94 12.13
N THR A 358 -10.28 12.24 11.40
CA THR A 358 -11.72 12.23 11.65
C THR A 358 -12.18 10.80 11.87
N LYS A 359 -13.03 10.61 12.86
CA LYS A 359 -13.63 9.32 13.20
C LYS A 359 -15.07 9.27 12.73
N THR A 360 -15.49 8.12 12.24
CA THR A 360 -16.92 7.80 12.10
C THR A 360 -17.41 7.28 13.45
N VAL A 361 -18.40 7.95 14.05
CA VAL A 361 -18.87 7.62 15.41
C VAL A 361 -20.24 6.95 15.43
N ALA A 362 -21.08 7.20 14.44
CA ALA A 362 -22.40 6.56 14.31
C ALA A 362 -22.79 6.40 12.85
N VAL A 363 -23.52 5.32 12.55
CA VAL A 363 -24.12 5.05 11.24
C VAL A 363 -25.54 4.58 11.47
N ASP A 364 -26.51 5.40 11.11
CA ASP A 364 -27.94 5.10 11.21
C ASP A 364 -28.51 4.81 9.82
N ALA A 365 -28.88 3.54 9.59
CA ALA A 365 -29.54 3.13 8.36
C ALA A 365 -31.03 3.47 8.41
N LYS A 366 -31.48 4.33 7.48
CA LYS A 366 -32.90 4.71 7.29
C LYS A 366 -33.35 4.33 5.88
N ASP A 367 -34.67 4.32 5.65
CA ASP A 367 -35.23 3.94 4.36
C ASP A 367 -34.70 4.80 3.21
N ASP A 368 -34.52 6.10 3.45
CA ASP A 368 -34.11 7.05 2.43
C ASP A 368 -32.58 7.21 2.31
N GLY A 369 -31.77 6.70 3.24
CA GLY A 369 -30.30 6.77 3.18
C GLY A 369 -29.58 6.28 4.44
N LEU A 370 -28.25 6.33 4.38
CA LEU A 370 -27.34 6.01 5.49
C LEU A 370 -26.84 7.33 6.11
N TYR A 371 -27.21 7.59 7.35
CA TYR A 371 -26.84 8.83 8.04
C TYR A 371 -25.60 8.58 8.91
N VAL A 372 -24.54 9.32 8.64
CA VAL A 372 -23.23 9.09 9.27
C VAL A 372 -22.84 10.32 10.07
N THR A 373 -22.48 10.10 11.33
CA THR A 373 -21.97 11.14 12.22
C THR A 373 -20.46 11.01 12.34
N PHE A 374 -19.77 12.13 12.27
CA PHE A 374 -18.32 12.22 12.34
C PHE A 374 -17.88 13.01 13.59
N GLU A 375 -16.69 12.69 14.08
CA GLU A 375 -16.01 13.43 15.14
C GLU A 375 -14.58 13.74 14.68
N GLY A 376 -14.21 15.01 14.64
CA GLY A 376 -12.91 15.46 14.17
C GLY A 376 -12.82 16.98 14.11
N GLU A 377 -11.60 17.48 13.93
CA GLU A 377 -11.37 18.91 13.78
C GLU A 377 -12.00 19.42 12.48
N GLY A 378 -12.81 20.49 12.56
CA GLY A 378 -13.41 21.12 11.38
C GLY A 378 -14.58 20.35 10.75
N VAL A 379 -15.09 19.29 11.39
CA VAL A 379 -16.22 18.49 10.87
C VAL A 379 -17.51 18.84 11.62
N SER A 380 -18.61 18.98 10.88
CA SER A 380 -19.93 19.23 11.46
C SER A 380 -20.41 18.01 12.27
N PRO A 381 -21.02 18.22 13.45
CA PRO A 381 -21.64 17.13 14.21
C PRO A 381 -22.97 16.65 13.59
N GLU A 382 -23.53 17.39 12.63
CA GLU A 382 -24.77 17.01 11.95
C GLU A 382 -24.56 15.76 11.07
N PRO A 383 -25.44 14.73 11.17
CA PRO A 383 -25.32 13.53 10.35
C PRO A 383 -25.40 13.82 8.84
N VAL A 384 -24.46 13.27 8.08
CA VAL A 384 -24.43 13.38 6.62
C VAL A 384 -25.07 12.15 6.00
N LYS A 385 -25.96 12.36 5.04
CA LYS A 385 -26.66 11.30 4.30
C LYS A 385 -25.80 10.79 3.14
N TYR A 386 -25.73 9.47 2.99
CA TYR A 386 -25.10 8.73 1.88
C TYR A 386 -26.02 7.64 1.34
N ASP A 387 -25.88 7.29 0.08
CA ASP A 387 -26.61 6.17 -0.54
C ASP A 387 -25.86 4.84 -0.39
N MET A 388 -24.54 4.91 -0.25
CA MET A 388 -23.67 3.76 -0.07
C MET A 388 -22.48 4.11 0.83
N ILE A 389 -22.08 3.18 1.70
CA ILE A 389 -20.86 3.26 2.50
C ILE A 389 -19.95 2.11 2.09
N LEU A 390 -18.70 2.42 1.71
CA LEU A 390 -17.63 1.45 1.56
C LEU A 390 -16.77 1.42 2.82
N GLN A 391 -16.78 0.29 3.53
CA GLN A 391 -15.85 0.00 4.61
C GLN A 391 -14.53 -0.53 4.02
N ALA A 392 -13.49 0.32 4.01
CA ALA A 392 -12.15 0.01 3.53
C ALA A 392 -11.07 0.25 4.61
N ALA A 393 -11.42 0.06 5.89
CA ALA A 393 -10.57 0.31 7.06
C ALA A 393 -9.42 -0.71 7.27
N GLY A 394 -9.16 -1.57 6.28
CA GLY A 394 -8.10 -2.57 6.32
C GLY A 394 -8.61 -4.01 6.33
N ARG A 395 -7.69 -4.95 6.58
CA ARG A 395 -7.91 -6.39 6.47
C ARG A 395 -7.30 -7.12 7.66
N THR A 396 -7.93 -8.22 8.07
CA THR A 396 -7.49 -9.07 9.18
C THR A 396 -7.14 -10.48 8.68
N PRO A 397 -6.01 -11.07 9.10
CA PRO A 397 -5.63 -12.43 8.73
C PRO A 397 -6.60 -13.48 9.32
N ASN A 398 -6.72 -14.64 8.67
CA ASN A 398 -7.68 -15.69 9.03
C ASN A 398 -7.11 -16.82 9.91
N GLY A 399 -5.94 -16.64 10.56
CA GLY A 399 -5.27 -17.72 11.31
C GLY A 399 -6.13 -18.33 12.44
N ASN A 400 -6.99 -17.53 13.07
CA ASN A 400 -7.89 -17.97 14.13
C ASN A 400 -9.15 -18.72 13.63
N LYS A 401 -9.29 -18.94 12.31
CA LYS A 401 -10.52 -19.50 11.70
C LYS A 401 -10.34 -20.90 11.09
N ILE A 402 -9.18 -21.52 11.31
CA ILE A 402 -8.80 -22.79 10.66
C ILE A 402 -8.49 -23.92 11.65
N GLY A 403 -8.69 -23.70 12.95
CA GLY A 403 -8.38 -24.70 13.99
C GLY A 403 -6.88 -24.99 14.15
N ALA A 404 -6.02 -24.02 13.81
CA ALA A 404 -4.56 -24.16 13.81
C ALA A 404 -3.99 -24.68 15.15
N ASP A 405 -4.64 -24.33 16.26
CA ASP A 405 -4.33 -24.80 17.61
C ASP A 405 -4.34 -26.33 17.72
N LYS A 406 -5.29 -27.00 17.05
CA LYS A 406 -5.38 -28.46 17.03
C LYS A 406 -4.23 -29.12 16.30
N ALA A 407 -3.57 -28.40 15.38
CA ALA A 407 -2.35 -28.87 14.73
C ALA A 407 -1.07 -28.55 15.52
N GLY A 408 -1.17 -27.87 16.66
CA GLY A 408 -0.02 -27.37 17.42
C GLY A 408 0.57 -26.07 16.84
N VAL A 409 -0.07 -25.43 15.86
CA VAL A 409 0.41 -24.21 15.22
C VAL A 409 0.04 -23.00 16.06
N ALA A 410 1.03 -22.17 16.36
CA ALA A 410 0.85 -20.93 17.11
C ALA A 410 0.28 -19.82 16.21
N VAL A 411 -0.77 -19.15 16.70
CA VAL A 411 -1.38 -17.99 16.05
C VAL A 411 -1.30 -16.81 17.00
N THR A 412 -0.86 -15.67 16.50
CA THR A 412 -0.81 -14.42 17.27
C THR A 412 -2.22 -13.91 17.62
N ASP A 413 -2.33 -13.05 18.63
CA ASP A 413 -3.61 -12.44 19.02
C ASP A 413 -4.29 -11.68 17.87
N ARG A 414 -3.49 -11.14 16.95
CA ARG A 414 -3.96 -10.44 15.74
C ARG A 414 -4.37 -11.38 14.60
N GLY A 415 -4.22 -12.70 14.78
CA GLY A 415 -4.60 -13.73 13.82
C GLY A 415 -3.55 -14.08 12.77
N PHE A 416 -2.33 -13.55 12.87
CA PHE A 416 -1.19 -13.94 12.01
C PHE A 416 -0.55 -15.24 12.49
N ILE A 417 0.05 -15.99 11.56
CA ILE A 417 0.90 -17.15 11.84
C ILE A 417 2.34 -16.75 11.52
N ASN A 418 3.19 -16.67 12.54
CA ASN A 418 4.60 -16.33 12.32
C ASN A 418 5.32 -17.50 11.64
N VAL A 419 6.22 -17.17 10.72
CA VAL A 419 7.04 -18.15 10.00
C VAL A 419 8.51 -17.75 9.96
N ASP A 420 9.39 -18.72 9.75
CA ASP A 420 10.81 -18.47 9.45
C ASP A 420 11.03 -18.13 7.97
N ALA A 421 12.29 -17.86 7.56
CA ALA A 421 12.63 -17.57 6.16
C ALA A 421 12.36 -18.75 5.20
N GLN A 422 12.13 -19.96 5.71
CA GLN A 422 11.74 -21.13 4.93
C GLN A 422 10.22 -21.34 4.90
N MET A 423 9.46 -20.35 5.38
CA MET A 423 8.01 -20.33 5.49
C MET A 423 7.44 -21.38 6.46
N ARG A 424 8.27 -21.95 7.34
CA ARG A 424 7.83 -22.93 8.34
C ARG A 424 7.18 -22.23 9.52
N THR A 425 6.10 -22.82 10.01
CA THR A 425 5.52 -22.45 11.30
C THR A 425 6.37 -23.02 12.45
N ASN A 426 5.91 -22.91 13.70
CA ASN A 426 6.52 -23.61 14.83
C ASN A 426 6.38 -25.16 14.73
N VAL A 427 5.54 -25.68 13.84
CA VAL A 427 5.40 -27.11 13.54
C VAL A 427 6.16 -27.43 12.24
N PRO A 428 7.25 -28.22 12.27
CA PRO A 428 8.22 -28.28 11.15
C PRO A 428 7.70 -28.72 9.78
N HIS A 429 6.62 -29.50 9.72
CA HIS A 429 6.01 -29.99 8.48
C HIS A 429 4.78 -29.16 8.05
N ILE A 430 4.46 -28.09 8.79
CA ILE A 430 3.39 -27.14 8.48
C ILE A 430 4.00 -25.78 8.19
N PHE A 431 3.66 -25.25 7.03
CA PHE A 431 4.11 -23.97 6.50
C PHE A 431 2.93 -22.99 6.47
N ALA A 432 3.20 -21.69 6.41
CA ALA A 432 2.17 -20.68 6.15
C ALA A 432 2.71 -19.59 5.21
N ILE A 433 1.84 -18.98 4.42
CA ILE A 433 2.21 -18.02 3.36
C ILE A 433 1.13 -16.93 3.15
N GLY A 434 1.50 -15.86 2.45
CA GLY A 434 0.62 -14.79 1.99
C GLY A 434 0.20 -13.82 3.11
N ASP A 435 -1.03 -13.32 3.03
CA ASP A 435 -1.55 -12.37 4.01
C ASP A 435 -1.56 -12.91 5.45
N LEU A 436 -1.54 -14.23 5.63
CA LEU A 436 -1.55 -14.89 6.94
C LEU A 436 -0.26 -14.69 7.74
N VAL A 437 0.86 -14.45 7.06
CA VAL A 437 2.19 -14.45 7.71
C VAL A 437 2.75 -13.06 7.96
N GLY A 438 2.03 -12.01 7.54
CA GLY A 438 2.40 -10.63 7.85
C GLY A 438 2.17 -9.66 6.71
N GLN A 439 2.47 -8.41 7.00
CA GLN A 439 2.48 -7.33 6.01
C GLN A 439 3.74 -7.40 5.12
N PRO A 440 3.70 -6.82 3.91
CA PRO A 440 2.52 -6.27 3.24
C PRO A 440 1.62 -7.38 2.67
N MET A 441 0.29 -7.23 2.81
CA MET A 441 -0.71 -8.17 2.26
C MET A 441 -0.86 -8.03 0.75
N LEU A 442 0.09 -8.59 -0.01
CA LEU A 442 0.20 -8.43 -1.46
C LEU A 442 0.29 -9.79 -2.18
N ALA A 443 -0.34 -9.87 -3.35
CA ALA A 443 -0.43 -11.10 -4.12
C ALA A 443 0.93 -11.62 -4.61
N HIS A 444 1.80 -10.73 -5.10
CA HIS A 444 3.15 -11.08 -5.55
C HIS A 444 4.03 -11.58 -4.40
N LYS A 445 3.94 -10.99 -3.20
CA LYS A 445 4.58 -11.54 -1.99
C LYS A 445 4.12 -12.98 -1.76
N ALA A 446 2.80 -13.20 -1.73
CA ALA A 446 2.22 -14.51 -1.50
C ALA A 446 2.71 -15.56 -2.52
N VAL A 447 2.82 -15.20 -3.80
CA VAL A 447 3.32 -16.11 -4.86
C VAL A 447 4.78 -16.49 -4.62
N HIS A 448 5.66 -15.55 -4.28
CA HIS A 448 7.07 -15.84 -4.04
C HIS A 448 7.29 -16.68 -2.76
N GLU A 449 6.61 -16.33 -1.66
CA GLU A 449 6.59 -17.13 -0.42
C GLU A 449 6.14 -18.59 -0.72
N SER A 450 5.20 -18.77 -1.64
CA SER A 450 4.67 -20.08 -2.02
C SER A 450 5.67 -20.98 -2.71
N HIS A 451 6.49 -20.42 -3.60
CA HIS A 451 7.51 -21.18 -4.30
C HIS A 451 8.55 -21.69 -3.30
N VAL A 452 9.00 -20.83 -2.38
CA VAL A 452 9.92 -21.21 -1.29
C VAL A 452 9.31 -22.32 -0.43
N ALA A 453 8.07 -22.15 0.05
CA ALA A 453 7.42 -23.14 0.89
C ALA A 453 7.31 -24.52 0.20
N ALA A 454 6.91 -24.55 -1.07
CA ALA A 454 6.81 -25.78 -1.86
C ALA A 454 8.18 -26.44 -2.10
N GLU A 455 9.22 -25.65 -2.35
CA GLU A 455 10.59 -26.14 -2.56
C GLU A 455 11.20 -26.71 -1.28
N VAL A 456 11.03 -26.00 -0.16
CA VAL A 456 11.47 -26.48 1.16
C VAL A 456 10.72 -27.76 1.54
N ALA A 457 9.41 -27.81 1.28
CA ALA A 457 8.62 -29.01 1.48
C ALA A 457 9.12 -30.18 0.63
N ALA A 458 9.61 -29.95 -0.58
CA ALA A 458 10.26 -30.97 -1.43
C ALA A 458 11.70 -31.31 -1.04
N GLY A 459 12.25 -30.69 0.01
CA GLY A 459 13.61 -30.94 0.51
C GLY A 459 14.69 -30.08 -0.13
N GLN A 460 14.33 -29.06 -0.90
CA GLN A 460 15.29 -28.09 -1.46
C GLN A 460 15.72 -27.08 -0.39
N LYS A 461 16.95 -26.56 -0.53
CA LYS A 461 17.48 -25.48 0.31
C LYS A 461 17.06 -24.13 -0.27
N SER A 462 15.81 -23.75 -0.01
CA SER A 462 15.23 -22.47 -0.43
C SER A 462 14.91 -21.60 0.79
N ALA A 463 14.94 -20.28 0.60
CA ALA A 463 14.60 -19.28 1.61
C ALA A 463 14.00 -18.04 0.92
N PHE A 464 13.05 -17.41 1.59
CA PHE A 464 12.45 -16.14 1.18
C PHE A 464 13.32 -15.01 1.73
N ASP A 465 14.27 -14.57 0.92
CA ASP A 465 15.22 -13.51 1.21
C ASP A 465 15.08 -12.41 0.15
N ALA A 466 13.91 -11.77 0.11
CA ALA A 466 13.65 -10.65 -0.78
C ALA A 466 14.05 -9.36 -0.07
N SER A 467 14.99 -8.61 -0.65
CA SER A 467 15.42 -7.32 -0.14
C SER A 467 14.28 -6.30 -0.20
N VAL A 468 13.43 -6.43 -1.23
CA VAL A 468 12.34 -5.50 -1.49
C VAL A 468 11.06 -6.16 -1.99
N ILE A 469 9.92 -5.57 -1.65
CA ILE A 469 8.59 -5.93 -2.15
C ILE A 469 7.93 -4.63 -2.64
N PRO A 470 7.60 -4.49 -3.95
CA PRO A 470 6.98 -3.27 -4.45
C PRO A 470 5.53 -3.15 -3.98
N SER A 471 5.06 -1.91 -3.88
CA SER A 471 3.68 -1.56 -3.61
C SER A 471 3.19 -0.56 -4.66
N VAL A 472 1.93 -0.71 -5.08
CA VAL A 472 1.34 0.12 -6.12
C VAL A 472 -0.10 0.44 -5.74
N ALA A 473 -0.44 1.73 -5.74
CA ALA A 473 -1.82 2.19 -5.81
C ALA A 473 -2.16 2.43 -7.29
N TYR A 474 -3.11 1.67 -7.83
CA TYR A 474 -3.55 1.78 -9.23
C TYR A 474 -4.63 2.86 -9.40
N THR A 475 -4.50 3.94 -8.64
CA THR A 475 -5.29 5.16 -8.82
C THR A 475 -4.89 5.88 -10.11
N HIS A 476 -5.51 7.01 -10.40
CA HIS A 476 -5.11 7.88 -11.51
C HIS A 476 -4.71 9.27 -11.00
N PRO A 477 -3.41 9.65 -11.01
CA PRO A 477 -2.26 8.84 -11.42
C PRO A 477 -1.97 7.65 -10.49
N GLU A 478 -1.19 6.69 -10.97
CA GLU A 478 -0.67 5.61 -10.13
C GLU A 478 0.40 6.15 -9.17
N VAL A 479 0.53 5.52 -8.02
CA VAL A 479 1.62 5.75 -7.07
C VAL A 479 2.30 4.42 -6.79
N ALA A 480 3.53 4.25 -7.27
CA ALA A 480 4.32 3.04 -7.10
C ALA A 480 5.56 3.33 -6.27
N TRP A 481 5.92 2.43 -5.35
CA TRP A 481 7.13 2.57 -4.54
C TRP A 481 7.70 1.21 -4.14
N VAL A 482 8.99 1.19 -3.83
CA VAL A 482 9.72 0.00 -3.40
C VAL A 482 10.88 0.39 -2.49
N GLY A 483 11.24 -0.50 -1.56
CA GLY A 483 12.37 -0.33 -0.66
C GLY A 483 12.15 0.74 0.41
N VAL A 484 13.24 1.39 0.82
CA VAL A 484 13.26 2.42 1.86
C VAL A 484 12.63 3.72 1.33
N THR A 485 11.73 4.32 2.11
CA THR A 485 11.18 5.66 1.85
C THR A 485 11.95 6.72 2.64
N GLU A 486 11.85 8.00 2.27
CA GLU A 486 12.49 9.08 3.03
C GLU A 486 11.95 9.15 4.47
N ASP A 487 10.64 9.00 4.64
CA ASP A 487 10.00 8.97 5.96
C ASP A 487 10.52 7.81 6.82
N GLN A 488 10.75 6.64 6.22
CA GLN A 488 11.29 5.47 6.92
C GLN A 488 12.77 5.69 7.27
N ALA A 489 13.59 6.19 6.33
CA ALA A 489 14.99 6.49 6.57
C ALA A 489 15.17 7.50 7.72
N LYS A 490 14.34 8.55 7.76
CA LYS A 490 14.33 9.54 8.85
C LYS A 490 14.00 8.91 10.20
N LYS A 491 12.99 8.02 10.27
CA LYS A 491 12.62 7.32 11.51
C LYS A 491 13.69 6.34 11.99
N GLU A 492 14.39 5.69 11.06
CA GLU A 492 15.49 4.76 11.37
C GLU A 492 16.84 5.46 11.63
N GLY A 493 16.94 6.76 11.38
CA GLY A 493 18.21 7.48 11.43
C GLY A 493 19.20 7.08 10.33
N ARG A 494 18.71 6.51 9.22
CA ARG A 494 19.52 6.12 8.07
C ARG A 494 19.87 7.35 7.23
N LYS A 495 21.15 7.51 6.91
CA LYS A 495 21.61 8.58 6.01
C LYS A 495 21.36 8.17 4.58
N ILE A 496 20.63 9.01 3.85
CA ILE A 496 20.25 8.77 2.46
C ILE A 496 20.52 9.99 1.60
N GLU A 497 20.65 9.75 0.30
CA GLU A 497 20.63 10.78 -0.74
C GLU A 497 19.44 10.49 -1.67
N ALA A 498 18.50 11.41 -1.76
CA ALA A 498 17.34 11.30 -2.64
C ALA A 498 17.57 12.12 -3.92
N ALA A 499 17.31 11.54 -5.07
CA ALA A 499 17.34 12.22 -6.36
C ALA A 499 16.00 12.08 -7.06
N LYS A 500 15.49 13.19 -7.59
CA LYS A 500 14.17 13.28 -8.18
C LYS A 500 14.25 13.92 -9.56
N PHE A 501 13.72 13.20 -10.55
CA PHE A 501 13.50 13.73 -11.89
C PHE A 501 12.05 14.17 -12.04
N PRO A 502 11.77 15.49 -12.18
CA PRO A 502 10.41 15.99 -12.39
C PRO A 502 9.93 15.68 -13.80
N TRP A 503 8.70 15.16 -13.96
CA TRP A 503 8.18 14.87 -15.30
C TRP A 503 7.82 16.12 -16.11
N ALA A 504 7.84 17.30 -15.49
CA ALA A 504 7.87 18.60 -16.18
C ALA A 504 9.10 18.79 -17.09
N ALA A 505 10.16 17.99 -16.91
CA ALA A 505 11.31 17.93 -17.80
C ALA A 505 11.26 16.74 -18.79
N SER A 506 10.25 15.86 -18.72
CA SER A 506 10.10 14.74 -19.64
C SER A 506 9.26 15.15 -20.85
N GLY A 507 9.88 15.15 -22.04
CA GLY A 507 9.15 15.37 -23.30
C GLY A 507 8.00 14.37 -23.50
N ARG A 508 8.16 13.11 -23.07
CA ARG A 508 7.10 12.10 -23.13
C ARG A 508 5.94 12.43 -22.19
N ALA A 509 6.22 12.82 -20.95
CA ALA A 509 5.17 13.15 -19.99
C ALA A 509 4.38 14.39 -20.41
N ILE A 510 5.07 15.43 -20.89
CA ILE A 510 4.42 16.63 -21.45
C ILE A 510 3.51 16.26 -22.63
N ALA A 511 4.01 15.45 -23.57
CA ALA A 511 3.21 15.01 -24.72
C ALA A 511 1.96 14.20 -24.32
N ASN A 512 1.98 13.55 -23.16
CA ASN A 512 0.89 12.76 -22.62
C ASN A 512 -0.02 13.56 -21.66
N GLY A 513 0.26 14.83 -21.37
CA GLY A 513 -0.47 15.60 -20.34
C GLY A 513 -0.22 15.12 -18.90
N ALA A 514 0.93 14.50 -18.65
CA ALA A 514 1.31 13.88 -17.38
C ALA A 514 2.55 14.53 -16.72
N ASP A 515 2.86 15.78 -17.08
CA ASP A 515 4.02 16.54 -16.61
C ASP A 515 3.99 16.88 -15.11
N TYR A 516 2.86 16.62 -14.43
CA TYR A 516 2.71 16.72 -12.98
C TYR A 516 3.46 15.63 -12.19
N GLY A 517 3.87 14.54 -12.85
CA GLY A 517 4.48 13.38 -12.21
C GLY A 517 5.95 13.57 -11.81
N PHE A 518 6.54 12.53 -11.21
CA PHE A 518 7.98 12.44 -11.01
C PHE A 518 8.45 11.01 -10.82
N THR A 519 9.76 10.82 -11.00
CA THR A 519 10.48 9.60 -10.60
C THR A 519 11.53 9.97 -9.57
N LYS A 520 11.54 9.25 -8.43
CA LYS A 520 12.45 9.46 -7.31
C LYS A 520 13.21 8.19 -7.00
N LEU A 521 14.53 8.29 -6.86
CA LEU A 521 15.41 7.22 -6.40
C LEU A 521 16.05 7.64 -5.07
N ILE A 522 16.21 6.66 -4.17
CA ILE A 522 16.79 6.85 -2.84
C ILE A 522 18.03 5.97 -2.74
N PHE A 523 19.16 6.60 -2.49
CA PHE A 523 20.47 5.98 -2.36
C PHE A 523 20.92 6.00 -0.91
N ASP A 524 21.61 4.94 -0.48
CA ASP A 524 22.32 4.92 0.79
C ASP A 524 23.53 5.88 0.72
N ALA A 525 23.67 6.77 1.69
CA ALA A 525 24.68 7.85 1.61
C ALA A 525 26.12 7.35 1.76
N GLU A 526 26.35 6.15 2.30
CA GLU A 526 27.70 5.60 2.52
C GLU A 526 28.10 4.64 1.40
N THR A 527 27.18 3.81 0.94
CA THR A 527 27.44 2.77 -0.07
C THR A 527 27.07 3.19 -1.48
N HIS A 528 26.32 4.30 -1.64
CA HIS A 528 25.77 4.81 -2.90
C HIS A 528 24.84 3.85 -3.64
N ARG A 529 24.44 2.73 -3.00
CA ARG A 529 23.51 1.78 -3.57
C ARG A 529 22.10 2.33 -3.54
N VAL A 530 21.33 2.06 -4.60
CA VAL A 530 19.90 2.31 -4.57
C VAL A 530 19.25 1.38 -3.54
N ILE A 531 18.47 1.95 -2.64
CA ILE A 531 17.79 1.24 -1.55
C ILE A 531 16.28 1.51 -1.53
N GLY A 532 15.81 2.41 -2.39
CA GLY A 532 14.39 2.66 -2.57
C GLY A 532 14.10 3.53 -3.79
N GLY A 533 12.82 3.62 -4.13
CA GLY A 533 12.35 4.52 -5.16
C GLY A 533 10.84 4.65 -5.16
N ALA A 534 10.36 5.76 -5.72
CA ALA A 534 8.95 6.07 -5.87
C ALA A 534 8.69 6.74 -7.22
N ILE A 535 7.58 6.37 -7.85
CA ILE A 535 7.12 6.92 -9.13
C ILE A 535 5.66 7.31 -8.97
N VAL A 536 5.30 8.53 -9.38
CA VAL A 536 3.92 8.99 -9.44
C VAL A 536 3.59 9.49 -10.84
N GLY A 537 2.57 8.90 -11.45
CA GLY A 537 2.16 9.17 -12.82
C GLY A 537 1.55 7.94 -13.50
N PRO A 538 1.06 8.06 -14.75
CA PRO A 538 0.64 6.90 -15.55
C PRO A 538 1.76 5.85 -15.67
N ASN A 539 1.37 4.58 -15.62
CA ASN A 539 2.26 3.42 -15.74
C ASN A 539 3.37 3.33 -14.68
N ALA A 540 3.26 4.02 -13.56
CA ALA A 540 4.24 3.95 -12.46
C ALA A 540 4.46 2.51 -11.98
N GLY A 541 3.38 1.72 -11.90
CA GLY A 541 3.44 0.31 -11.51
C GLY A 541 4.18 -0.58 -12.51
N ASP A 542 4.17 -0.25 -13.80
CA ASP A 542 4.91 -0.99 -14.83
C ASP A 542 6.41 -0.67 -14.78
N MET A 543 6.78 0.55 -14.37
CA MET A 543 8.17 1.02 -14.34
C MET A 543 8.91 0.64 -13.06
N ILE A 544 8.21 0.48 -11.93
CA ILE A 544 8.85 0.19 -10.64
C ILE A 544 9.63 -1.14 -10.63
N GLY A 545 9.35 -2.05 -11.57
CA GLY A 545 10.05 -3.32 -11.72
C GLY A 545 11.56 -3.15 -11.97
N GLU A 546 11.97 -2.11 -12.69
CA GLU A 546 13.39 -1.82 -12.92
C GLU A 546 14.10 -1.40 -11.63
N VAL A 547 13.44 -0.57 -10.81
CA VAL A 547 13.95 -0.15 -9.51
C VAL A 547 14.06 -1.34 -8.54
N CYS A 548 13.09 -2.26 -8.58
CA CYS A 548 13.16 -3.51 -7.81
C CYS A 548 14.43 -4.29 -8.19
N LEU A 549 14.67 -4.48 -9.49
CA LEU A 549 15.84 -5.21 -9.98
C LEU A 549 17.14 -4.50 -9.59
N ALA A 550 17.21 -3.18 -9.73
CA ALA A 550 18.38 -2.41 -9.38
C ALA A 550 18.76 -2.55 -7.89
N ILE A 551 17.76 -2.57 -6.99
CA ILE A 551 18.00 -2.78 -5.55
C ILE A 551 18.48 -4.21 -5.28
N GLU A 552 17.83 -5.23 -5.85
CA GLU A 552 18.25 -6.64 -5.66
C GLU A 552 19.65 -6.91 -6.21
N MET A 553 20.06 -6.22 -7.28
CA MET A 553 21.41 -6.31 -7.85
C MET A 553 22.43 -5.44 -7.10
N GLY A 554 22.00 -4.59 -6.17
CA GLY A 554 22.85 -3.68 -5.42
C GLY A 554 23.50 -2.60 -6.28
N CYS A 555 22.80 -2.14 -7.32
CA CYS A 555 23.26 -1.11 -8.25
C CYS A 555 23.45 0.25 -7.56
N ASP A 556 24.34 1.07 -8.12
CA ASP A 556 24.51 2.48 -7.75
C ASP A 556 23.88 3.44 -8.78
N SER A 557 24.01 4.76 -8.57
CA SER A 557 23.49 5.77 -9.49
C SER A 557 24.18 5.74 -10.87
N VAL A 558 25.42 5.25 -10.96
CA VAL A 558 26.18 5.20 -12.21
C VAL A 558 25.74 4.01 -13.05
N ASP A 559 25.49 2.85 -12.44
CA ASP A 559 24.93 1.68 -13.11
C ASP A 559 23.61 2.02 -13.82
N ILE A 560 22.69 2.66 -13.08
CA ILE A 560 21.38 3.05 -13.59
C ILE A 560 21.53 4.20 -14.61
N GLY A 561 22.26 5.26 -14.25
CA GLY A 561 22.41 6.45 -15.10
C GLY A 561 23.14 6.19 -16.43
N LYS A 562 24.07 5.23 -16.49
CA LYS A 562 24.76 4.86 -17.74
C LYS A 562 24.02 3.83 -18.58
N THR A 563 22.97 3.21 -18.04
CA THR A 563 22.10 2.35 -18.82
C THR A 563 21.34 3.21 -19.83
N ILE A 564 21.46 2.88 -21.13
CA ILE A 564 20.79 3.65 -22.19
C ILE A 564 19.32 3.24 -22.21
N HIS A 565 18.48 4.09 -21.63
CA HIS A 565 17.03 3.93 -21.67
C HIS A 565 16.47 4.44 -23.01
N PRO A 566 15.39 3.85 -23.53
CA PRO A 566 14.78 4.30 -24.78
C PRO A 566 14.13 5.68 -24.64
N HIS A 567 14.32 6.54 -25.65
CA HIS A 567 13.74 7.88 -25.73
C HIS A 567 12.81 8.03 -26.95
N PRO A 568 11.66 8.74 -26.83
CA PRO A 568 11.08 9.32 -25.62
C PRO A 568 10.17 8.32 -24.88
N THR A 569 10.41 8.07 -23.60
CA THR A 569 9.58 7.19 -22.75
C THR A 569 9.34 7.78 -21.36
N LEU A 570 8.38 7.21 -20.60
CA LEU A 570 8.31 7.49 -19.16
C LEU A 570 9.39 6.69 -18.40
N GLY A 571 9.77 5.51 -18.91
CA GLY A 571 10.75 4.63 -18.28
C GLY A 571 12.14 5.27 -18.17
N GLU A 572 12.56 6.08 -19.15
CA GLU A 572 13.87 6.76 -19.10
C GLU A 572 14.02 7.71 -17.90
N THR A 573 12.92 8.12 -17.26
CA THR A 573 12.97 8.96 -16.06
C THR A 573 13.61 8.25 -14.86
N VAL A 574 13.71 6.91 -14.86
CA VAL A 574 14.50 6.13 -13.89
C VAL A 574 15.99 6.41 -14.09
N GLY A 575 16.49 6.27 -15.31
CA GLY A 575 17.85 6.64 -15.71
C GLY A 575 18.17 8.11 -15.40
N MET A 576 17.28 9.02 -15.79
CA MET A 576 17.49 10.46 -15.55
C MET A 576 17.48 10.82 -14.06
N ALA A 577 16.68 10.15 -13.22
CA ALA A 577 16.74 10.34 -11.76
C ALA A 577 18.10 9.89 -11.19
N ALA A 578 18.71 8.84 -11.74
CA ALA A 578 20.05 8.41 -11.36
C ALA A 578 21.13 9.38 -11.87
N GLU A 579 20.98 9.94 -13.08
CA GLU A 579 21.86 11.00 -13.58
C GLU A 579 21.74 12.28 -12.73
N VAL A 580 20.56 12.60 -12.18
CA VAL A 580 20.38 13.69 -11.22
C VAL A 580 21.17 13.42 -9.94
N ALA A 581 21.13 12.19 -9.41
CA ALA A 581 21.95 11.80 -8.25
C ALA A 581 23.45 11.96 -8.53
N HIS A 582 23.88 11.54 -9.73
CA HIS A 582 25.29 11.62 -10.13
C HIS A 582 25.74 13.04 -10.52
N GLY A 583 24.81 13.96 -10.78
CA GLY A 583 25.08 15.32 -11.24
C GLY A 583 25.45 15.41 -12.73
N THR A 584 25.03 14.43 -13.54
CA THR A 584 25.29 14.37 -14.99
C THR A 584 24.07 14.61 -15.86
N CYS A 585 22.88 14.75 -15.27
CA CYS A 585 21.66 14.96 -16.05
C CYS A 585 21.70 16.31 -16.78
N THR A 586 21.51 16.27 -18.09
CA THR A 586 21.53 17.48 -18.95
C THR A 586 20.13 18.03 -19.25
N ASP A 587 19.08 17.31 -18.84
CA ASP A 587 17.68 17.67 -19.11
C ASP A 587 17.02 18.45 -17.96
N VAL A 588 17.78 18.72 -16.90
CA VAL A 588 17.40 19.62 -15.79
C VAL A 588 18.48 20.67 -15.58
N PRO A 589 18.16 21.81 -14.92
CA PRO A 589 19.18 22.80 -14.57
C PRO A 589 20.37 22.18 -13.82
N PRO A 590 21.60 22.68 -14.01
CA PRO A 590 22.77 22.13 -13.35
C PRO A 590 22.61 22.22 -11.83
N PRO A 591 23.12 21.24 -11.07
CA PRO A 591 23.10 21.32 -9.62
C PRO A 591 23.80 22.61 -9.16
N ARG A 592 23.25 23.28 -8.15
CA ARG A 592 23.92 24.43 -7.52
C ARG A 592 25.31 23.97 -7.08
N LYS A 593 26.36 24.67 -7.53
CA LYS A 593 27.74 24.38 -7.09
C LYS A 593 27.78 24.42 -5.56
N LYS A 594 28.12 23.30 -4.94
CA LYS A 594 28.41 23.22 -3.50
C LYS A 594 29.69 24.00 -3.18
#